data_AF-A0A7C4SQZ0-F1
#
_entry.id   AF-A0A7C4SQZ0-F1
#
_cell.length_a   1.000
_cell.length_b   1.000
_cell.length_c   1.000
_cell.angle_alpha   90.00
_cell.angle_beta   90.00
_cell.angle_gamma   90.00
#
_symmetry.space_group_name_H-M   'P 1'
#
loop_
_entity.id
_entity.type
_entity.pdbx_description
1 polymer ?
#
loop_
_entity_poly.entity_id
_entity_poly.type
_entity_poly.pdbx_seq_one_letter_code
_entity_poly.pdbx_strand_id
1 'polypeptide(L)'
;METGSRNKTCEPIPWHRKNRRRGRRPHASGQPAQGNDLAAQIAETARKAVLDLFGPRLIPENPFLLEIKVTVHPGPVWRAEAELPVEQQIRAAVRETVARAEAYQYGRLYCYRCESSHCSHSVPPKPSCVFAGYAPTGLPRWEELPQVLLELRHPDVERLYSPRGRHFLTVFLDPEYLKHRQLDVFGRQSKTYDILGQIVFGFLDLVPPGTTPTKTERVAITLQAVESRRLDGSPRLDVNVLARFADGSLVLDSLSDGPAVNRRIFGAILEARQRIAALAPKSSNPRKSLPHDTCLRAQEILQRAARTLEHLGRQAARRTSHAEDRPRERRPTSKALQDALAASEEKVLSDVYRQTIVVLGPRNRVHVFSHQGRHVTSLVLDAESVQNRLKRQRWQPMEPEEVRRFRSRAAAHGSEREGDLSAGQEATRA
;
A
#
# COMPACT_ATOMS: atom_id res chain seq x y z
N MET A 1 -0.32 25.09 82.17
CA MET A 1 0.14 23.76 81.72
C MET A 1 0.43 23.88 80.22
N GLU A 2 1.43 24.65 79.82
CA GLU A 2 2.85 24.26 79.70
C GLU A 2 3.05 23.02 78.81
N THR A 3 3.40 23.23 77.52
CA THR A 3 4.75 23.04 76.88
C THR A 3 4.97 21.57 76.46
N GLY A 4 5.57 21.18 75.33
CA GLY A 4 6.23 21.80 74.19
C GLY A 4 6.40 20.72 73.09
N SER A 5 6.41 21.08 71.80
CA SER A 5 7.61 21.32 70.98
C SER A 5 8.65 20.17 70.95
N ARG A 6 8.85 19.53 69.79
CA ARG A 6 10.10 19.63 69.01
C ARG A 6 10.14 18.70 67.78
N ASN A 7 10.38 19.34 66.62
CA ASN A 7 11.05 18.80 65.44
C ASN A 7 12.39 18.14 65.78
N LYS A 8 12.84 17.18 64.95
CA LYS A 8 14.23 17.11 64.46
C LYS A 8 14.39 16.21 63.24
N THR A 9 15.00 16.81 62.23
CA THR A 9 15.48 16.35 60.93
C THR A 9 16.86 15.67 60.99
N CYS A 10 17.21 14.95 59.92
CA CYS A 10 18.58 14.75 59.36
C CYS A 10 19.60 13.98 60.24
N GLU A 11 20.51 13.13 59.78
CA GLU A 11 20.93 12.53 58.49
C GLU A 11 22.02 11.46 58.87
N PRO A 12 22.86 10.88 57.98
CA PRO A 12 23.14 9.44 57.95
C PRO A 12 24.55 9.06 58.50
N ILE A 13 25.34 8.31 57.72
CA ILE A 13 26.72 7.84 57.94
C ILE A 13 26.78 6.43 58.66
N PRO A 14 27.81 5.59 58.44
CA PRO A 14 27.96 4.65 57.31
C PRO A 14 28.59 3.30 57.80
N TRP A 15 29.13 2.52 56.85
CA TRP A 15 30.29 1.60 56.97
C TRP A 15 30.06 0.10 56.66
N HIS A 16 30.91 -0.33 55.73
CA HIS A 16 31.69 -1.57 55.72
C HIS A 16 31.09 -2.91 55.25
N ARG A 17 31.36 -3.16 53.96
CA ARG A 17 31.95 -4.41 53.44
C ARG A 17 32.82 -5.14 54.50
N LYS A 18 32.43 -6.36 54.85
CA LYS A 18 33.37 -7.42 55.25
C LYS A 18 32.99 -8.74 54.57
N ASN A 19 33.90 -9.18 53.70
CA ASN A 19 34.01 -10.54 53.20
C ASN A 19 33.98 -11.54 54.38
N ARG A 20 33.04 -12.47 54.36
CA ARG A 20 33.17 -13.73 55.08
C ARG A 20 32.87 -14.89 54.14
N ARG A 21 33.96 -15.50 53.67
CA ARG A 21 34.01 -16.90 53.22
C ARG A 21 33.39 -17.76 54.32
N ARG A 22 32.29 -18.46 54.01
CA ARG A 22 31.80 -19.59 54.80
C ARG A 22 31.23 -20.66 53.88
N GLY A 23 31.95 -21.79 53.87
CA GLY A 23 31.41 -23.14 53.77
C GLY A 23 30.60 -23.48 52.52
N ARG A 24 31.26 -24.12 51.54
CA ARG A 24 30.59 -25.12 50.69
C ARG A 24 29.97 -26.18 51.62
N ARG A 25 28.65 -26.13 51.79
CA ARG A 25 27.86 -27.30 52.16
C ARG A 25 27.62 -28.10 50.88
N PRO A 26 27.78 -29.43 50.89
CA PRO A 26 27.38 -30.24 49.75
C PRO A 26 25.85 -30.11 49.62
N HIS A 27 25.40 -29.52 48.52
CA HIS A 27 23.99 -29.63 48.15
C HIS A 27 23.72 -31.11 47.92
N ALA A 28 22.93 -31.68 48.84
CA ALA A 28 22.24 -32.93 48.62
C ALA A 28 21.60 -32.89 47.23
N SER A 29 21.94 -33.89 46.43
CA SER A 29 21.32 -34.24 45.16
C SER A 29 19.81 -34.15 45.28
N GLY A 30 19.25 -33.03 44.80
CA GLY A 30 17.83 -32.90 44.55
C GLY A 30 17.43 -33.96 43.52
N GLN A 31 16.40 -34.72 43.84
CA GLN A 31 15.80 -35.74 42.98
C GLN A 31 15.56 -35.20 41.56
N PRO A 32 15.77 -36.02 40.51
CA PRO A 32 15.50 -35.59 39.15
C PRO A 32 13.98 -35.42 38.93
N ALA A 33 13.60 -34.21 38.55
CA ALA A 33 12.56 -33.85 37.60
C ALA A 33 11.57 -34.97 37.14
N GLN A 34 10.56 -35.30 37.95
CA GLN A 34 9.39 -36.05 37.46
C GLN A 34 8.47 -35.22 36.53
N GLY A 35 8.59 -33.88 36.54
CA GLY A 35 7.83 -32.99 35.65
C GLY A 35 8.30 -32.93 34.19
N ASN A 36 9.49 -33.48 33.87
CA ASN A 36 10.07 -33.38 32.52
C ASN A 36 9.57 -34.48 31.55
N ASP A 37 9.07 -35.61 32.06
CA ASP A 37 8.71 -36.76 31.22
C ASP A 37 7.43 -36.49 30.41
N LEU A 38 6.38 -35.96 31.04
CA LEU A 38 5.13 -35.61 30.34
C LEU A 38 5.35 -34.51 29.29
N ALA A 39 6.15 -33.49 29.63
CA ALA A 39 6.47 -32.41 28.69
C ALA A 39 7.25 -32.94 27.47
N ALA A 40 8.20 -33.85 27.68
CA ALA A 40 8.95 -34.50 26.60
C ALA A 40 8.05 -35.38 25.73
N GLN A 41 7.11 -36.13 26.33
CA GLN A 41 6.14 -36.95 25.60
C GLN A 41 5.18 -36.11 24.75
N ILE A 42 4.69 -34.98 25.28
CA ILE A 42 3.85 -34.04 24.52
C ILE A 42 4.65 -33.44 23.37
N ALA A 43 5.89 -33.00 23.61
CA ALA A 43 6.76 -32.43 22.58
C ALA A 43 7.05 -33.44 21.45
N GLU A 44 7.38 -34.68 21.79
CA GLU A 44 7.63 -35.74 20.81
C GLU A 44 6.37 -36.11 20.02
N THR A 45 5.22 -36.18 20.69
CA THR A 45 3.92 -36.44 20.03
C THR A 45 3.57 -35.30 19.08
N ALA A 46 3.78 -34.04 19.48
CA ALA A 46 3.57 -32.88 18.63
C ALA A 46 4.54 -32.88 17.43
N ARG A 47 5.82 -33.19 17.64
CA ARG A 47 6.82 -33.32 16.57
C ARG A 47 6.42 -34.39 15.55
N LYS A 48 6.00 -35.57 16.02
CA LYS A 48 5.50 -36.65 15.17
C LYS A 48 4.25 -36.22 14.41
N ALA A 49 3.30 -35.55 15.06
CA ALA A 49 2.11 -35.02 14.41
C ALA A 49 2.45 -34.01 13.30
N VAL A 50 3.41 -33.11 13.52
CA VAL A 50 3.89 -32.15 12.50
C VAL A 50 4.48 -32.89 11.30
N LEU A 51 5.37 -33.87 11.54
CA LEU A 51 6.01 -34.64 10.49
C LEU A 51 4.99 -35.46 9.68
N ASP A 52 4.03 -36.09 10.35
CA ASP A 52 2.99 -36.89 9.71
C ASP A 52 2.03 -36.02 8.87
N LEU A 53 1.69 -34.83 9.34
CA LEU A 53 0.72 -33.95 8.67
C LEU A 53 1.33 -33.11 7.55
N PHE A 54 2.57 -32.63 7.72
CA PHE A 54 3.18 -31.62 6.84
C PHE A 54 4.51 -32.07 6.21
N GLY A 55 5.05 -33.21 6.62
CA GLY A 55 6.36 -33.69 6.20
C GLY A 55 7.52 -32.89 6.80
N PRO A 56 8.77 -33.22 6.42
CA PRO A 56 9.98 -32.66 7.03
C PRO A 56 10.27 -31.20 6.65
N ARG A 57 9.55 -30.63 5.66
CA ARG A 57 9.80 -29.27 5.15
C ARG A 57 9.13 -28.16 5.97
N LEU A 58 8.21 -28.53 6.87
CA LEU A 58 7.32 -27.60 7.58
C LEU A 58 7.45 -27.69 9.10
N ILE A 59 8.67 -27.95 9.60
CA ILE A 59 8.95 -27.96 11.03
C ILE A 59 8.92 -26.51 11.54
N PRO A 60 7.99 -26.14 12.45
CA PRO A 60 7.97 -24.81 13.04
C PRO A 60 9.27 -24.54 13.81
N GLU A 61 10.01 -23.49 13.45
CA GLU A 61 11.18 -23.06 14.23
C GLU A 61 10.78 -22.27 15.49
N ASN A 62 9.56 -21.74 15.50
CA ASN A 62 9.04 -20.93 16.60
C ASN A 62 8.14 -21.77 17.53
N PRO A 63 8.18 -21.50 18.84
CA PRO A 63 7.28 -22.14 19.78
C PRO A 63 5.82 -21.77 19.47
N PHE A 64 4.92 -22.71 19.70
CA PHE A 64 3.49 -22.50 19.57
C PHE A 64 2.75 -23.08 20.78
N LEU A 65 1.58 -22.53 21.06
CA LEU A 65 0.77 -22.91 22.21
C LEU A 65 -0.13 -24.10 21.87
N LEU A 66 0.00 -25.17 22.65
CA LEU A 66 -0.86 -26.34 22.64
C LEU A 66 -1.73 -26.31 23.88
N GLU A 67 -3.05 -26.40 23.68
CA GLU A 67 -3.99 -26.57 24.79
C GLU A 67 -4.58 -27.96 24.76
N ILE A 68 -4.40 -28.68 25.86
CA ILE A 68 -4.94 -30.01 26.06
C ILE A 68 -6.04 -29.89 27.13
N LYS A 69 -7.24 -30.34 26.80
CA LYS A 69 -8.38 -30.34 27.71
C LYS A 69 -8.51 -31.72 28.34
N VAL A 70 -8.47 -31.73 29.66
CA VAL A 70 -8.61 -32.94 30.48
C VAL A 70 -9.54 -32.60 31.64
N THR A 71 -10.57 -33.42 31.84
CA THR A 71 -11.45 -33.35 33.00
C THR A 71 -10.86 -34.21 34.10
N VAL A 72 -10.65 -33.63 35.28
CA VAL A 72 -10.12 -34.34 36.43
C VAL A 72 -11.25 -34.60 37.41
N HIS A 73 -11.46 -35.88 37.74
CA HIS A 73 -12.43 -36.34 38.72
C HIS A 73 -11.72 -36.62 40.05
N PRO A 74 -11.89 -35.74 41.07
CA PRO A 74 -11.30 -35.97 42.39
C PRO A 74 -12.03 -37.11 43.10
N GLY A 75 -11.28 -37.93 43.83
CA GLY A 75 -11.81 -39.06 44.60
C GLY A 75 -10.72 -39.82 45.35
N PRO A 76 -11.04 -40.96 45.98
CA PRO A 76 -10.06 -41.83 46.65
C PRO A 76 -8.93 -42.27 45.69
N VAL A 77 -9.27 -42.40 44.41
CA VAL A 77 -8.34 -42.51 43.29
C VAL A 77 -8.67 -41.37 42.33
N TRP A 78 -7.69 -40.49 42.08
CA TRP A 78 -7.85 -39.39 41.13
C TRP A 78 -7.86 -39.95 39.71
N ARG A 79 -8.83 -39.52 38.91
CA ARG A 79 -8.95 -39.93 37.51
C ARG A 79 -8.93 -38.71 36.60
N ALA A 80 -8.26 -38.85 35.46
CA ALA A 80 -8.21 -37.85 34.41
C ALA A 80 -8.81 -38.46 33.15
N GLU A 81 -9.83 -37.80 32.59
CA GLU A 81 -10.51 -38.23 31.37
C GLU A 81 -10.43 -37.11 30.34
N ALA A 82 -10.20 -37.49 29.09
CA ALA A 82 -10.12 -36.56 27.99
C ALA A 82 -11.19 -36.96 26.98
N GLU A 83 -12.08 -36.03 26.60
CA GLU A 83 -13.18 -36.29 25.63
C GLU A 83 -12.65 -36.86 24.30
N LEU A 84 -11.44 -36.45 23.92
CA LEU A 84 -10.66 -37.03 22.84
C LEU A 84 -9.31 -37.53 23.39
N PRO A 85 -8.76 -38.64 22.86
CA PRO A 85 -7.40 -39.06 23.20
C PRO A 85 -6.40 -37.91 23.08
N VAL A 86 -5.46 -37.80 24.03
CA VAL A 86 -4.49 -36.70 24.08
C VAL A 86 -3.72 -36.57 22.77
N GLU A 87 -3.33 -37.68 22.13
CA GLU A 87 -2.68 -37.65 20.81
C GLU A 87 -3.58 -36.99 19.74
N GLN A 88 -4.88 -37.28 19.74
CA GLN A 88 -5.82 -36.69 18.80
C GLN A 88 -6.02 -35.20 19.07
N GLN A 89 -6.06 -34.78 20.33
CA GLN A 89 -6.07 -33.36 20.69
C GLN A 89 -4.81 -32.65 20.21
N ILE A 90 -3.63 -33.25 20.42
CA ILE A 90 -2.35 -32.71 19.93
C ILE A 90 -2.36 -32.59 18.41
N ARG A 91 -2.74 -33.64 17.68
CA ARG A 91 -2.85 -33.61 16.21
C ARG A 91 -3.81 -32.53 15.72
N ALA A 92 -4.97 -32.40 16.36
CA ALA A 92 -5.97 -31.39 16.01
C ALA A 92 -5.44 -29.97 16.25
N ALA A 93 -4.83 -29.72 17.41
CA ALA A 93 -4.28 -28.43 17.75
C ALA A 93 -3.06 -28.05 16.89
N VAL A 94 -2.20 -29.00 16.54
CA VAL A 94 -1.10 -28.82 15.58
C VAL A 94 -1.66 -28.44 14.21
N ARG A 95 -2.65 -29.19 13.70
CA ARG A 95 -3.31 -28.89 12.42
C ARG A 95 -3.90 -27.49 12.41
N GLU A 96 -4.65 -27.12 13.45
CA GLU A 96 -5.30 -25.82 13.58
C GLU A 96 -4.27 -24.67 13.63
N THR A 97 -3.19 -24.84 14.40
CA THR A 97 -2.15 -23.83 14.56
C THR A 97 -1.40 -23.58 13.26
N VAL A 98 -0.97 -24.65 12.58
CA VAL A 98 -0.27 -24.54 11.30
C VAL A 98 -1.20 -23.99 10.22
N ALA A 99 -2.44 -24.48 10.12
CA ALA A 99 -3.42 -23.96 9.16
C ALA A 99 -3.67 -22.46 9.34
N ARG A 100 -3.72 -21.97 10.59
CA ARG A 100 -3.84 -20.53 10.89
C ARG A 100 -2.59 -19.74 10.55
N ALA A 101 -1.41 -20.28 10.81
CA ALA A 101 -0.16 -19.62 10.47
C ALA A 101 0.06 -19.51 8.96
N GLU A 102 -0.30 -20.55 8.21
CA GLU A 102 -0.18 -20.60 6.75
C GLU A 102 -1.36 -19.97 6.03
N ALA A 103 -2.42 -19.59 6.73
CA ALA A 103 -3.58 -18.95 6.14
C ALA A 103 -3.20 -17.66 5.39
N TYR A 104 -2.23 -16.92 5.91
CA TYR A 104 -1.70 -15.76 5.20
C TYR A 104 -0.52 -16.12 4.31
N GLN A 105 -0.71 -15.98 3.01
CA GLN A 105 0.35 -16.03 2.01
C GLN A 105 0.27 -14.78 1.15
N TYR A 106 1.42 -14.14 0.95
CA TYR A 106 1.47 -12.93 0.15
C TYR A 106 1.04 -13.22 -1.30
N GLY A 107 0.15 -12.40 -1.85
CA GLY A 107 -0.41 -12.58 -3.20
C GLY A 107 -1.45 -13.69 -3.33
N ARG A 108 -1.85 -14.33 -2.22
CA ARG A 108 -2.78 -15.46 -2.20
C ARG A 108 -3.85 -15.29 -1.14
N LEU A 109 -5.06 -15.75 -1.45
CA LEU A 109 -6.21 -15.69 -0.56
C LEU A 109 -6.49 -17.08 0.04
N TYR A 110 -6.94 -17.12 1.29
CA TYR A 110 -7.29 -18.38 1.93
C TYR A 110 -8.58 -18.97 1.34
N CYS A 111 -8.52 -20.20 0.84
CA CYS A 111 -9.69 -20.91 0.37
C CYS A 111 -10.26 -21.74 1.52
N TYR A 112 -11.42 -21.34 2.06
CA TYR A 112 -12.08 -22.07 3.15
C TYR A 112 -12.59 -23.45 2.72
N ARG A 113 -12.86 -23.66 1.43
CA ARG A 113 -13.23 -24.99 0.91
C ARG A 113 -12.06 -25.98 0.90
N CYS A 114 -10.87 -25.49 0.56
CA CYS A 114 -9.65 -26.30 0.49
C CYS A 114 -8.83 -26.23 1.78
N GLU A 115 -9.26 -25.43 2.75
CA GLU A 115 -8.56 -25.10 4.00
C GLU A 115 -7.11 -24.66 3.80
N SER A 116 -6.81 -23.97 2.69
CA SER A 116 -5.44 -23.65 2.28
C SER A 116 -5.34 -22.38 1.43
N SER A 117 -4.19 -21.71 1.49
CA SER A 117 -3.81 -20.59 0.60
C SER A 117 -2.96 -21.04 -0.60
N HIS A 118 -2.63 -22.33 -0.70
CA HIS A 118 -1.77 -22.88 -1.75
C HIS A 118 -2.54 -23.47 -2.93
N CYS A 119 -3.88 -23.54 -2.87
CA CYS A 119 -4.69 -24.08 -3.95
C CYS A 119 -4.78 -23.11 -5.15
N SER A 120 -5.24 -23.62 -6.30
CA SER A 120 -5.45 -22.82 -7.52
C SER A 120 -6.51 -21.73 -7.34
N HIS A 121 -7.49 -21.94 -6.45
CA HIS A 121 -8.55 -20.96 -6.16
C HIS A 121 -8.05 -19.73 -5.39
N SER A 122 -6.86 -19.82 -4.79
CA SER A 122 -6.28 -18.75 -3.96
C SER A 122 -5.70 -17.59 -4.77
N VAL A 123 -5.74 -17.65 -6.10
CA VAL A 123 -5.19 -16.63 -7.00
C VAL A 123 -6.20 -16.23 -8.06
N PRO A 124 -6.17 -14.99 -8.58
CA PRO A 124 -7.03 -14.59 -9.68
C PRO A 124 -6.71 -15.43 -10.92
N PRO A 125 -7.73 -15.92 -11.66
CA PRO A 125 -7.53 -16.74 -12.85
C PRO A 125 -7.05 -15.91 -14.06
N LYS A 126 -7.27 -14.60 -14.05
CA LYS A 126 -6.83 -13.65 -15.07
C LYS A 126 -6.36 -12.34 -14.41
N PRO A 127 -5.44 -11.60 -15.05
CA PRO A 127 -4.96 -10.31 -14.54
C PRO A 127 -6.04 -9.26 -14.35
N SER A 128 -7.14 -9.35 -15.10
CA SER A 128 -8.26 -8.43 -15.03
C SER A 128 -9.29 -8.76 -13.94
N CYS A 129 -9.15 -9.93 -13.30
CA CYS A 129 -10.04 -10.36 -12.22
C CYS A 129 -9.64 -9.81 -10.86
N VAL A 130 -10.64 -9.49 -10.05
CA VAL A 130 -10.52 -9.06 -8.66
C VAL A 130 -11.32 -9.99 -7.75
N PHE A 131 -10.98 -10.02 -6.46
CA PHE A 131 -11.75 -10.82 -5.51
C PHE A 131 -13.10 -10.16 -5.25
N ALA A 132 -14.20 -10.91 -5.44
CA ALA A 132 -15.56 -10.42 -5.30
C ALA A 132 -16.31 -11.02 -4.09
N GLY A 133 -15.59 -11.65 -3.16
CA GLY A 133 -16.14 -12.31 -1.98
C GLY A 133 -16.07 -13.84 -2.06
N TYR A 134 -16.68 -14.51 -1.09
CA TYR A 134 -16.76 -15.97 -1.05
C TYR A 134 -18.10 -16.50 -1.57
N ALA A 135 -18.07 -17.67 -2.19
CA ALA A 135 -19.25 -18.49 -2.44
C ALA A 135 -19.76 -19.12 -1.13
N PRO A 136 -21.00 -19.66 -1.10
CA PRO A 136 -21.55 -20.33 0.09
C PRO A 136 -20.67 -21.42 0.68
N THR A 137 -19.92 -22.12 -0.17
CA THR A 137 -18.99 -23.20 0.22
C THR A 137 -17.61 -22.71 0.67
N GLY A 138 -17.41 -21.40 0.86
CA GLY A 138 -16.11 -20.83 1.23
C GLY A 138 -15.07 -20.82 0.10
N LEU A 139 -15.50 -21.01 -1.15
CA LEU A 139 -14.64 -20.88 -2.32
C LEU A 139 -14.46 -19.40 -2.68
N PRO A 140 -13.23 -18.93 -2.94
CA PRO A 140 -13.01 -17.58 -3.45
C PRO A 140 -13.73 -17.33 -4.77
N ARG A 141 -14.43 -16.19 -4.89
CA ARG A 141 -14.99 -15.73 -6.17
C ARG A 141 -14.09 -14.67 -6.78
N TRP A 142 -13.71 -14.91 -8.02
CA TRP A 142 -12.94 -13.99 -8.84
C TRP A 142 -13.82 -13.53 -10.00
N GLU A 143 -13.97 -12.23 -10.14
CA GLU A 143 -14.83 -11.63 -11.17
C GLU A 143 -14.03 -10.56 -11.92
N GLU A 144 -14.36 -10.34 -13.18
CA GLU A 144 -13.77 -9.25 -13.97
C GLU A 144 -14.09 -7.89 -13.31
N LEU A 145 -13.10 -7.01 -13.16
CA LEU A 145 -13.30 -5.71 -12.49
C LEU A 145 -14.52 -4.92 -13.02
N PRO A 146 -14.79 -4.83 -14.34
CA PRO A 146 -15.97 -4.13 -14.84
C PRO A 146 -17.28 -4.73 -14.35
N GLN A 147 -17.36 -6.07 -14.22
CA GLN A 147 -18.56 -6.74 -13.70
C GLN A 147 -18.80 -6.37 -12.24
N VAL A 148 -17.74 -6.37 -11.42
CA VAL A 148 -17.84 -5.93 -10.01
C VAL A 148 -18.32 -4.49 -9.92
N LEU A 149 -17.79 -3.59 -10.77
CA LEU A 149 -18.20 -2.18 -10.77
C LEU A 149 -19.64 -1.97 -11.25
N LEU A 150 -20.12 -2.79 -12.20
CA LEU A 150 -21.51 -2.78 -12.64
C LEU A 150 -22.46 -3.27 -11.54
N GLU A 151 -22.12 -4.38 -10.86
CA GLU A 151 -22.89 -4.91 -9.73
C GLU A 151 -23.02 -3.86 -8.61
N LEU A 152 -21.95 -3.11 -8.36
CA LEU A 152 -21.91 -2.02 -7.38
C LEU A 152 -22.50 -0.70 -7.89
N ARG A 153 -22.94 -0.63 -9.15
CA ARG A 153 -23.45 0.58 -9.81
C ARG A 153 -22.50 1.76 -9.68
N HIS A 154 -21.20 1.53 -9.90
CA HIS A 154 -20.19 2.57 -9.78
C HIS A 154 -20.50 3.72 -10.76
N PRO A 155 -20.60 4.99 -10.30
CA PRO A 155 -21.13 6.09 -11.12
C PRO A 155 -20.28 6.38 -12.36
N ASP A 156 -18.98 6.10 -12.27
CA ASP A 156 -18.02 6.36 -13.34
C ASP A 156 -17.63 5.10 -14.15
N VAL A 157 -18.38 3.99 -14.05
CA VAL A 157 -18.02 2.71 -14.71
C VAL A 157 -17.81 2.85 -16.22
N GLU A 158 -18.60 3.70 -16.88
CA GLU A 158 -18.49 4.02 -18.32
C GLU A 158 -17.09 4.52 -18.71
N ARG A 159 -16.35 5.13 -17.77
CA ARG A 159 -14.99 5.64 -18.05
C ARG A 159 -14.00 4.53 -18.40
N LEU A 160 -14.25 3.28 -17.99
CA LEU A 160 -13.38 2.14 -18.34
C LEU A 160 -13.41 1.80 -19.83
N TYR A 161 -14.47 2.22 -20.54
CA TYR A 161 -14.69 1.99 -21.97
C TYR A 161 -14.36 3.22 -22.82
N SER A 162 -13.97 4.33 -22.20
CA SER A 162 -13.62 5.54 -22.94
C SER A 162 -12.34 5.33 -23.77
N PRO A 163 -12.36 5.59 -25.09
CA PRO A 163 -11.18 5.47 -25.94
C PRO A 163 -10.11 6.53 -25.64
N ARG A 164 -10.42 7.53 -24.79
CA ARG A 164 -9.59 8.73 -24.54
C ARG A 164 -8.84 8.74 -23.21
N GLY A 165 -8.85 7.66 -22.43
CA GLY A 165 -8.13 7.71 -21.16
C GLY A 165 -7.79 6.37 -20.54
N ARG A 166 -6.54 6.27 -20.09
CA ARG A 166 -6.02 5.29 -19.12
C ARG A 166 -6.58 5.57 -17.73
N HIS A 167 -7.91 5.53 -17.62
CA HIS A 167 -8.59 5.69 -16.35
C HIS A 167 -8.56 4.36 -15.61
N PHE A 168 -8.14 4.42 -14.35
CA PHE A 168 -8.51 3.39 -13.41
C PHE A 168 -9.55 3.94 -12.43
N LEU A 169 -10.47 3.08 -12.05
CA LEU A 169 -11.44 3.31 -11.00
C LEU A 169 -10.99 2.58 -9.75
N THR A 170 -11.42 3.08 -8.60
CA THR A 170 -11.08 2.53 -7.29
C THR A 170 -12.37 2.46 -6.49
N VAL A 171 -12.63 1.32 -5.86
CA VAL A 171 -13.78 1.15 -4.96
C VAL A 171 -13.34 0.43 -3.69
N PHE A 172 -13.85 0.91 -2.56
CA PHE A 172 -13.72 0.24 -1.27
C PHE A 172 -14.91 -0.70 -1.06
N LEU A 173 -14.65 -1.92 -0.60
CA LEU A 173 -15.65 -2.92 -0.26
C LEU A 173 -15.59 -3.23 1.23
N ASP A 174 -16.76 -3.23 1.85
CA ASP A 174 -16.94 -3.59 3.25
C ASP A 174 -16.66 -5.09 3.47
N PRO A 175 -16.00 -5.48 4.58
CA PRO A 175 -15.74 -6.90 4.87
C PRO A 175 -17.01 -7.76 4.95
N GLU A 176 -18.14 -7.23 5.44
CA GLU A 176 -19.40 -7.98 5.51
C GLU A 176 -19.91 -8.35 4.12
N TYR A 177 -19.78 -7.43 3.16
CA TYR A 177 -20.12 -7.67 1.77
C TYR A 177 -19.31 -8.85 1.18
N LEU A 178 -18.05 -9.02 1.57
CA LEU A 178 -17.21 -10.09 1.02
C LEU A 178 -17.55 -11.49 1.56
N LYS A 179 -18.17 -11.56 2.74
CA LYS A 179 -18.52 -12.81 3.41
C LYS A 179 -20.04 -13.09 3.45
N HIS A 180 -20.89 -12.18 2.98
CA HIS A 180 -22.35 -12.27 3.17
C HIS A 180 -22.99 -13.56 2.66
N ARG A 181 -22.44 -14.17 1.59
CA ARG A 181 -22.96 -15.43 1.01
C ARG A 181 -22.36 -16.68 1.63
N GLN A 182 -21.25 -16.56 2.35
CA GLN A 182 -20.52 -17.69 2.93
C GLN A 182 -21.33 -18.27 4.09
N LEU A 183 -21.43 -19.60 4.16
CA LEU A 183 -22.09 -20.26 5.29
C LEU A 183 -21.14 -20.36 6.49
N ASP A 184 -21.68 -20.41 7.70
CA ASP A 184 -20.89 -20.49 8.94
C ASP A 184 -20.00 -21.74 8.97
N VAL A 185 -20.54 -22.88 8.51
CA VAL A 185 -19.80 -24.16 8.40
C VAL A 185 -18.59 -24.07 7.46
N PHE A 186 -18.60 -23.12 6.53
CA PHE A 186 -17.49 -22.85 5.62
C PHE A 186 -16.69 -21.61 6.04
N GLY A 187 -16.72 -21.24 7.31
CA GLY A 187 -15.78 -20.26 7.87
C GLY A 187 -16.19 -18.79 7.76
N ARG A 188 -17.49 -18.48 7.58
CA ARG A 188 -17.98 -17.09 7.60
C ARG A 188 -17.50 -16.31 8.83
N GLN A 189 -17.53 -16.94 10.00
CA GLN A 189 -17.07 -16.37 11.28
C GLN A 189 -15.62 -16.73 11.62
N SER A 190 -14.94 -17.48 10.75
CA SER A 190 -13.58 -17.94 11.03
C SER A 190 -12.59 -16.78 11.06
N LYS A 191 -11.66 -16.86 12.02
CA LYS A 191 -10.54 -15.93 12.20
C LYS A 191 -9.22 -16.48 11.65
N THR A 192 -9.28 -17.56 10.86
CA THR A 192 -8.11 -18.11 10.17
C THR A 192 -7.56 -17.11 9.16
N TYR A 193 -8.44 -16.45 8.42
CA TYR A 193 -8.12 -15.37 7.49
C TYR A 193 -9.24 -14.33 7.51
N ASP A 194 -9.12 -13.35 8.40
CA ASP A 194 -10.18 -12.37 8.59
C ASP A 194 -9.93 -11.13 7.72
N ILE A 195 -10.90 -10.80 6.87
CA ILE A 195 -10.83 -9.65 5.99
C ILE A 195 -11.37 -8.45 6.76
N LEU A 196 -10.55 -7.42 6.95
CA LEU A 196 -10.93 -6.21 7.65
C LEU A 196 -11.52 -5.16 6.71
N GLY A 197 -11.16 -5.23 5.43
CA GLY A 197 -11.68 -4.38 4.37
C GLY A 197 -10.91 -4.61 3.07
N GLN A 198 -11.44 -4.11 1.97
CA GLN A 198 -10.85 -4.32 0.65
C GLN A 198 -10.95 -3.08 -0.23
N ILE A 199 -9.96 -2.90 -1.09
CA ILE A 199 -9.99 -1.98 -2.21
C ILE A 199 -9.82 -2.80 -3.48
N VAL A 200 -10.63 -2.57 -4.49
CA VAL A 200 -10.34 -3.05 -5.85
C VAL A 200 -10.16 -1.86 -6.77
N PHE A 201 -9.15 -1.91 -7.63
CA PHE A 201 -8.88 -0.83 -8.56
C PHE A 201 -8.22 -1.31 -9.84
N GLY A 202 -8.42 -0.54 -10.90
CA GLY A 202 -7.95 -0.87 -12.24
C GLY A 202 -8.74 -0.15 -13.32
N PHE A 203 -8.31 -0.19 -14.57
CA PHE A 203 -7.18 -0.99 -15.04
C PHE A 203 -5.87 -0.21 -15.10
N LEU A 204 -4.76 -0.92 -14.85
CA LEU A 204 -3.41 -0.42 -15.08
C LEU A 204 -2.77 -1.19 -16.23
N ASP A 205 -2.13 -0.48 -17.15
CA ASP A 205 -1.29 -1.10 -18.17
C ASP A 205 0.13 -1.25 -17.60
N LEU A 206 0.53 -2.48 -17.28
CA LEU A 206 1.79 -2.80 -16.62
C LEU A 206 2.63 -3.73 -17.48
N VAL A 207 3.94 -3.59 -17.42
CA VAL A 207 4.88 -4.46 -18.15
C VAL A 207 5.20 -5.65 -17.24
N PRO A 208 4.92 -6.91 -17.67
CA PRO A 208 5.32 -8.08 -16.91
C PRO A 208 6.86 -8.14 -16.72
N PRO A 209 7.36 -8.60 -15.56
CA PRO A 209 8.80 -8.77 -15.33
C PRO A 209 9.46 -9.61 -16.41
N GLY A 210 10.67 -9.20 -16.85
CA GLY A 210 11.42 -9.93 -17.88
C GLY A 210 10.88 -9.81 -19.30
N THR A 211 9.86 -8.97 -19.55
CA THR A 211 9.33 -8.71 -20.90
C THR A 211 9.75 -7.35 -21.43
N THR A 212 9.58 -7.12 -22.75
CA THR A 212 9.92 -5.83 -23.36
C THR A 212 8.93 -4.75 -22.93
N PRO A 213 9.37 -3.48 -22.75
CA PRO A 213 8.51 -2.36 -22.33
C PRO A 213 7.28 -2.09 -23.23
N THR A 214 7.28 -2.64 -24.44
CA THR A 214 6.19 -2.51 -25.42
C THR A 214 5.04 -3.49 -25.17
N LYS A 215 5.27 -4.58 -24.43
CA LYS A 215 4.24 -5.57 -24.11
C LYS A 215 3.66 -5.26 -22.73
N THR A 216 2.58 -4.49 -22.72
CA THR A 216 1.82 -4.22 -21.49
C THR A 216 0.65 -5.18 -21.36
N GLU A 217 0.31 -5.50 -20.12
CA GLU A 217 -0.88 -6.26 -19.74
C GLU A 217 -1.80 -5.37 -18.91
N ARG A 218 -3.10 -5.49 -19.15
CA ARG A 218 -4.14 -4.72 -18.49
C ARG A 218 -4.57 -5.43 -17.21
N VAL A 219 -4.17 -4.90 -16.06
CA VAL A 219 -4.29 -5.58 -14.76
C VAL A 219 -5.27 -4.83 -13.85
N ALA A 220 -6.09 -5.57 -13.11
CA ALA A 220 -6.85 -5.11 -11.96
C ALA A 220 -6.22 -5.65 -10.66
N ILE A 221 -6.30 -4.85 -9.59
CA ILE A 221 -5.62 -5.13 -8.33
C ILE A 221 -6.63 -5.13 -7.20
N THR A 222 -6.56 -6.17 -6.36
CA THR A 222 -7.22 -6.19 -5.05
C THR A 222 -6.21 -5.91 -3.95
N LEU A 223 -6.48 -4.94 -3.09
CA LEU A 223 -5.76 -4.71 -1.82
C LEU A 223 -6.67 -5.11 -0.68
N GLN A 224 -6.21 -6.01 0.17
CA GLN A 224 -7.05 -6.57 1.23
C GLN A 224 -6.34 -6.43 2.57
N ALA A 225 -6.91 -5.62 3.48
CA ALA A 225 -6.43 -5.59 4.86
C ALA A 225 -6.92 -6.86 5.56
N VAL A 226 -6.01 -7.59 6.17
CA VAL A 226 -6.30 -8.89 6.76
C VAL A 226 -5.69 -9.05 8.13
N GLU A 227 -6.44 -9.71 9.01
CA GLU A 227 -5.96 -10.30 10.25
C GLU A 227 -5.70 -11.79 10.02
N SER A 228 -4.50 -12.23 10.39
CA SER A 228 -4.15 -13.64 10.49
C SER A 228 -3.39 -13.89 11.80
N ARG A 229 -3.00 -15.14 12.04
CA ARG A 229 -2.14 -15.51 13.17
C ARG A 229 -0.78 -15.93 12.67
N ARG A 230 0.26 -15.71 13.50
CA ARG A 230 1.55 -16.37 13.36
C ARG A 230 1.54 -17.73 14.08
N LEU A 231 2.61 -18.49 13.92
CA LEU A 231 2.80 -19.78 14.63
C LEU A 231 2.74 -19.62 16.15
N ASP A 232 3.29 -18.53 16.69
CA ASP A 232 3.24 -18.20 18.12
C ASP A 232 1.84 -17.74 18.59
N GLY A 233 0.85 -17.72 17.68
CA GLY A 233 -0.51 -17.27 17.93
C GLY A 233 -0.68 -15.74 17.98
N SER A 234 0.40 -14.96 17.83
CA SER A 234 0.30 -13.50 17.79
C SER A 234 -0.48 -13.04 16.55
N PRO A 235 -1.32 -11.99 16.66
CA PRO A 235 -1.97 -11.38 15.52
C PRO A 235 -0.93 -10.82 14.55
N ARG A 236 -1.22 -11.01 13.27
CA ARG A 236 -0.58 -10.34 12.16
C ARG A 236 -1.63 -9.50 11.45
N LEU A 237 -1.30 -8.23 11.24
CA LEU A 237 -2.03 -7.33 10.36
C LEU A 237 -1.14 -7.00 9.16
N ASP A 238 -1.70 -7.07 7.96
CA ASP A 238 -1.00 -6.70 6.72
C ASP A 238 -2.05 -6.28 5.66
N VAL A 239 -1.59 -5.68 4.57
CA VAL A 239 -2.39 -5.53 3.35
C VAL A 239 -1.85 -6.48 2.30
N ASN A 240 -2.66 -7.48 1.98
CA ASN A 240 -2.36 -8.42 0.92
C ASN A 240 -2.65 -7.79 -0.44
N VAL A 241 -1.76 -7.99 -1.41
CA VAL A 241 -1.90 -7.48 -2.78
C VAL A 241 -2.21 -8.66 -3.68
N LEU A 242 -3.48 -8.83 -4.07
CA LEU A 242 -3.92 -9.93 -4.92
C LEU A 242 -4.04 -9.43 -6.36
N ALA A 243 -2.96 -9.64 -7.12
CA ALA A 243 -2.89 -9.35 -8.54
C ALA A 243 -1.71 -10.13 -9.14
N ARG A 244 -1.90 -10.71 -10.33
CA ARG A 244 -0.87 -11.46 -11.06
C ARG A 244 -0.99 -11.19 -12.55
N PHE A 245 0.13 -11.27 -13.25
CA PHE A 245 0.18 -11.33 -14.70
C PHE A 245 -0.26 -12.71 -15.20
N ALA A 246 -0.51 -12.86 -16.51
CA ALA A 246 -0.92 -14.14 -17.10
C ALA A 246 0.15 -15.24 -16.96
N ASP A 247 1.43 -14.88 -16.87
CA ASP A 247 2.54 -15.80 -16.59
C ASP A 247 2.66 -16.19 -15.11
N GLY A 248 1.81 -15.61 -14.25
CA GLY A 248 1.81 -15.83 -12.81
C GLY A 248 2.81 -15.00 -12.02
N SER A 249 3.59 -14.11 -12.64
CA SER A 249 4.44 -13.19 -11.90
C SER A 249 3.61 -12.17 -11.09
N LEU A 250 4.20 -11.65 -10.01
CA LEU A 250 3.53 -10.70 -9.11
C LEU A 250 3.56 -9.29 -9.71
N VAL A 251 2.44 -8.58 -9.56
CA VAL A 251 2.27 -7.23 -10.13
C VAL A 251 3.06 -6.14 -9.40
N LEU A 252 3.41 -6.40 -8.13
CA LEU A 252 4.00 -5.39 -7.26
C LEU A 252 5.35 -4.87 -7.79
N ASP A 253 6.17 -5.75 -8.37
CA ASP A 253 7.51 -5.41 -8.87
C ASP A 253 7.40 -4.45 -10.08
N SER A 254 6.45 -4.70 -10.98
CA SER A 254 6.20 -3.81 -12.12
C SER A 254 5.66 -2.42 -11.72
N LEU A 255 5.11 -2.27 -10.51
CA LEU A 255 4.67 -0.97 -10.00
C LEU A 255 5.85 -0.12 -9.50
N SER A 256 6.88 -0.73 -8.91
CA SER A 256 8.06 0.00 -8.41
C SER A 256 8.94 0.52 -9.53
N ASP A 257 9.03 -0.22 -10.62
CA ASP A 257 9.96 0.09 -11.73
C ASP A 257 9.27 0.86 -12.86
N GLY A 258 7.96 1.06 -12.74
CA GLY A 258 7.14 1.71 -13.75
C GLY A 258 7.23 3.25 -13.80
N PRO A 259 6.41 3.88 -14.65
CA PRO A 259 6.27 5.33 -14.73
C PRO A 259 5.94 6.00 -13.39
N ALA A 260 6.10 7.33 -13.31
CA ALA A 260 5.91 8.08 -12.07
C ALA A 260 4.53 7.87 -11.38
N VAL A 261 3.47 7.58 -12.14
CA VAL A 261 2.15 7.26 -11.57
C VAL A 261 2.17 5.90 -10.88
N ASN A 262 2.77 4.88 -11.49
CA ASN A 262 2.88 3.53 -10.92
C ASN A 262 3.69 3.55 -9.61
N ARG A 263 4.79 4.31 -9.59
CA ARG A 263 5.60 4.48 -8.36
C ARG A 263 4.83 5.16 -7.23
N ARG A 264 3.93 6.10 -7.55
CA ARG A 264 3.05 6.72 -6.55
C ARG A 264 1.99 5.76 -6.04
N ILE A 265 1.43 4.92 -6.92
CA ILE A 265 0.51 3.84 -6.53
C ILE A 265 1.23 2.85 -5.60
N PHE A 266 2.43 2.41 -5.98
CA PHE A 266 3.30 1.55 -5.15
C PHE A 266 3.55 2.18 -3.77
N GLY A 267 3.92 3.47 -3.73
CA GLY A 267 4.11 4.20 -2.49
C GLY A 267 2.86 4.23 -1.60
N ALA A 268 1.67 4.46 -2.18
CA ALA A 268 0.41 4.45 -1.44
C ALA A 268 0.08 3.05 -0.88
N ILE A 269 0.39 1.98 -1.62
CA ILE A 269 0.22 0.59 -1.15
C ILE A 269 1.17 0.31 0.02
N LEU A 270 2.45 0.68 -0.09
CA LEU A 270 3.42 0.47 0.98
C LEU A 270 3.06 1.27 2.25
N GLU A 271 2.62 2.51 2.10
CA GLU A 271 2.17 3.34 3.23
C GLU A 271 0.98 2.69 3.95
N ALA A 272 -0.01 2.17 3.21
CA ALA A 272 -1.15 1.47 3.79
C ALA A 272 -0.71 0.19 4.52
N ARG A 273 0.18 -0.60 3.93
CA ARG A 273 0.77 -1.80 4.55
C ARG A 273 1.47 -1.48 5.86
N GLN A 274 2.36 -0.50 5.85
CA GLN A 274 3.11 -0.10 7.04
C GLN A 274 2.18 0.37 8.16
N ARG A 275 1.18 1.20 7.85
CA ARG A 275 0.23 1.71 8.84
C ARG A 275 -0.66 0.62 9.42
N ILE A 276 -1.15 -0.31 8.60
CA ILE A 276 -1.98 -1.43 9.07
C ILE A 276 -1.14 -2.42 9.89
N ALA A 277 0.08 -2.74 9.46
CA ALA A 277 0.97 -3.59 10.25
C ALA A 277 1.29 -2.97 11.62
N ALA A 278 1.42 -1.65 11.71
CA ALA A 278 1.64 -0.93 12.96
C ALA A 278 0.45 -0.97 13.95
N LEU A 279 -0.74 -1.39 13.50
CA LEU A 279 -1.90 -1.60 14.37
C LEU A 279 -1.84 -2.93 15.13
N ALA A 280 -0.96 -3.86 14.76
CA ALA A 280 -0.90 -5.17 15.39
C ALA A 280 -0.53 -5.04 16.88
N PRO A 281 -1.33 -5.59 17.81
CA PRO A 281 -1.04 -5.48 19.23
C PRO A 281 0.20 -6.31 19.58
N LYS A 282 1.05 -5.75 20.45
CA LYS A 282 2.31 -6.39 20.90
C LYS A 282 2.11 -7.56 21.85
N SER A 283 0.94 -7.65 22.47
CA SER A 283 0.54 -8.72 23.39
C SER A 283 -0.97 -8.85 23.30
N SER A 284 -1.44 -9.96 22.74
CA SER A 284 -2.84 -10.34 22.79
C SER A 284 -2.94 -11.83 23.01
N ASN A 285 -3.93 -12.25 23.80
CA ASN A 285 -4.30 -13.67 23.88
C ASN A 285 -4.49 -14.22 22.45
N PRO A 286 -3.80 -15.30 22.06
CA PRO A 286 -3.81 -15.84 20.70
C PRO A 286 -5.21 -16.23 20.19
N ARG A 287 -6.18 -16.37 21.10
CA ARG A 287 -7.57 -16.69 20.78
C ARG A 287 -8.51 -15.51 20.68
N LYS A 288 -8.11 -14.32 21.14
CA LYS A 288 -9.00 -13.15 21.18
C LYS A 288 -8.92 -12.41 19.85
N SER A 289 -10.08 -12.13 19.26
CA SER A 289 -10.18 -11.25 18.09
C SER A 289 -9.59 -9.87 18.40
N LEU A 290 -9.13 -9.19 17.34
CA LEU A 290 -8.70 -7.81 17.49
C LEU A 290 -9.82 -6.94 18.10
N PRO A 291 -9.45 -5.93 18.90
CA PRO A 291 -10.42 -4.95 19.36
C PRO A 291 -11.17 -4.31 18.18
N HIS A 292 -12.47 -4.07 18.34
CA HIS A 292 -13.30 -3.47 17.29
C HIS A 292 -12.70 -2.15 16.76
N ASP A 293 -12.16 -1.31 17.65
CA ASP A 293 -11.45 -0.07 17.29
C ASP A 293 -10.27 -0.31 16.32
N THR A 294 -9.53 -1.42 16.50
CA THR A 294 -8.42 -1.77 15.59
C THR A 294 -8.93 -2.11 14.20
N CYS A 295 -10.06 -2.80 14.10
CA CYS A 295 -10.71 -3.11 12.82
C CYS A 295 -11.18 -1.83 12.11
N LEU A 296 -11.84 -0.92 12.83
CA LEU A 296 -12.29 0.36 12.28
C LEU A 296 -11.11 1.20 11.76
N ARG A 297 -10.03 1.30 12.54
CA ARG A 297 -8.82 2.03 12.13
C ARG A 297 -8.16 1.42 10.88
N ALA A 298 -8.16 0.10 10.75
CA ALA A 298 -7.68 -0.57 9.54
C ALA A 298 -8.53 -0.18 8.30
N GLN A 299 -9.85 -0.13 8.45
CA GLN A 299 -10.77 0.32 7.40
C GLN A 299 -10.53 1.79 7.04
N GLU A 300 -10.36 2.69 8.00
CA GLU A 300 -10.07 4.10 7.76
C GLU A 300 -8.77 4.29 6.96
N ILE A 301 -7.72 3.52 7.28
CA ILE A 301 -6.46 3.53 6.53
C ILE A 301 -6.70 3.09 5.08
N LEU A 302 -7.44 2.00 4.87
CA LEU A 302 -7.78 1.55 3.51
C LEU A 302 -8.63 2.57 2.75
N GLN A 303 -9.66 3.15 3.36
CA GLN A 303 -10.48 4.17 2.70
C GLN A 303 -9.65 5.40 2.33
N ARG A 304 -8.68 5.79 3.16
CA ARG A 304 -7.73 6.86 2.81
C ARG A 304 -6.85 6.46 1.63
N ALA A 305 -6.35 5.24 1.60
CA ALA A 305 -5.59 4.71 0.46
C ALA A 305 -6.46 4.71 -0.82
N ALA A 306 -7.73 4.30 -0.73
CA ALA A 306 -8.67 4.30 -1.85
C ALA A 306 -8.85 5.72 -2.44
N ARG A 307 -9.06 6.73 -1.58
CA ARG A 307 -9.15 8.14 -2.01
C ARG A 307 -7.86 8.64 -2.67
N THR A 308 -6.70 8.26 -2.13
CA THR A 308 -5.40 8.60 -2.73
C THR A 308 -5.25 7.96 -4.12
N LEU A 309 -5.55 6.67 -4.25
CA LEU A 309 -5.50 5.96 -5.53
C LEU A 309 -6.45 6.56 -6.55
N GLU A 310 -7.70 6.84 -6.15
CA GLU A 310 -8.68 7.51 -7.01
C GLU A 310 -8.18 8.88 -7.50
N HIS A 311 -7.58 9.68 -6.61
CA HIS A 311 -7.00 10.97 -6.99
C HIS A 311 -5.87 10.81 -8.01
N LEU A 312 -4.99 9.81 -7.84
CA LEU A 312 -3.92 9.50 -8.79
C LEU A 312 -4.49 9.09 -10.16
N GLY A 313 -5.53 8.26 -10.20
CA GLY A 313 -6.20 7.86 -11.44
C GLY A 313 -6.83 9.04 -12.17
N ARG A 314 -7.51 9.94 -11.45
CA ARG A 314 -8.06 11.18 -12.02
C ARG A 314 -6.97 12.12 -12.54
N GLN A 315 -5.86 12.27 -11.82
CA GLN A 315 -4.74 13.12 -12.25
C GLN A 315 -4.03 12.58 -13.49
N ALA A 316 -3.80 11.26 -13.55
CA ALA A 316 -3.15 10.62 -14.68
C ALA A 316 -3.93 10.88 -15.96
N ALA A 317 -5.25 10.71 -15.92
CA ALA A 317 -6.10 10.94 -17.07
C ALA A 317 -6.18 12.41 -17.51
N ARG A 318 -6.18 13.37 -16.58
CA ARG A 318 -6.10 14.80 -16.93
C ARG A 318 -4.80 15.11 -17.66
N ARG A 319 -3.67 14.53 -17.22
CA ARG A 319 -2.36 14.75 -17.84
C ARG A 319 -2.25 14.13 -19.23
N THR A 320 -2.84 12.95 -19.45
CA THR A 320 -2.86 12.32 -20.78
C THR A 320 -3.73 13.10 -21.75
N SER A 321 -4.91 13.57 -21.33
CA SER A 321 -5.74 14.48 -22.13
C SER A 321 -4.96 15.73 -22.52
N HIS A 322 -4.28 16.39 -21.57
CA HIS A 322 -3.47 17.57 -21.87
C HIS A 322 -2.25 17.29 -22.76
N ALA A 323 -1.67 16.08 -22.70
CA ALA A 323 -0.56 15.69 -23.56
C ALA A 323 -1.02 15.42 -25.00
N GLU A 324 -2.22 14.86 -25.18
CA GLU A 324 -2.84 14.58 -26.49
C GLU A 324 -3.49 15.83 -27.11
N ASP A 325 -3.93 16.79 -26.29
CA ASP A 325 -4.44 18.09 -26.76
C ASP A 325 -3.31 19.05 -27.18
N ARG A 326 -2.08 18.83 -26.73
CA ARG A 326 -0.90 19.64 -27.13
C ARG A 326 -0.63 19.69 -28.63
N PRO A 327 -0.73 18.58 -29.40
CA PRO A 327 -0.64 18.64 -30.86
C PRO A 327 -1.87 19.23 -31.57
N ARG A 328 -3.03 19.31 -30.90
CA ARG A 328 -4.26 19.93 -31.45
C ARG A 328 -4.34 21.44 -31.18
N GLU A 329 -3.75 21.92 -30.08
CA GLU A 329 -3.47 23.34 -29.88
C GLU A 329 -2.37 23.77 -30.87
N ARG A 330 -2.73 24.54 -31.91
CA ARG A 330 -1.76 25.25 -32.77
C ARG A 330 -0.99 26.28 -31.94
N ARG A 331 -0.03 25.82 -31.13
CA ARG A 331 0.80 26.68 -30.29
C ARG A 331 1.70 27.50 -31.22
N PRO A 332 1.68 28.83 -31.14
CA PRO A 332 2.51 29.68 -31.99
C PRO A 332 3.93 29.77 -31.43
N THR A 333 4.62 28.64 -31.34
CA THR A 333 6.00 28.59 -30.83
C THR A 333 6.98 29.19 -31.82
N SER A 334 6.79 28.96 -33.12
CA SER A 334 7.63 29.50 -34.21
C SER A 334 7.63 31.02 -34.33
N LYS A 335 6.63 31.71 -33.75
CA LYS A 335 6.52 33.18 -33.75
C LYS A 335 6.96 33.82 -32.44
N ALA A 336 7.33 33.04 -31.42
CA ALA A 336 7.60 33.57 -30.09
C ALA A 336 8.75 34.58 -30.06
N LEU A 337 9.87 34.27 -30.71
CA LEU A 337 11.03 35.16 -30.74
C LEU A 337 10.74 36.43 -31.56
N GLN A 338 10.12 36.28 -32.73
CA GLN A 338 9.71 37.40 -33.58
C GLN A 338 8.76 38.34 -32.83
N ASP A 339 7.75 37.80 -32.14
CA ASP A 339 6.79 38.58 -31.39
C ASP A 339 7.43 39.23 -30.15
N ALA A 340 8.42 38.59 -29.50
CA ALA A 340 9.16 39.18 -28.38
C ALA A 340 10.03 40.39 -28.77
N LEU A 341 10.62 40.35 -29.97
CA LEU A 341 11.42 41.46 -30.49
C LEU A 341 10.54 42.59 -31.02
N ALA A 342 9.38 42.28 -31.62
CA ALA A 342 8.50 43.25 -32.26
C ALA A 342 7.41 43.85 -31.34
N ALA A 343 7.12 43.23 -30.19
CA ALA A 343 6.11 43.75 -29.25
C ALA A 343 6.51 45.12 -28.71
N SER A 344 5.55 46.04 -28.54
CA SER A 344 5.77 47.31 -27.84
C SER A 344 6.09 47.07 -26.36
N GLU A 345 6.74 48.03 -25.70
CA GLU A 345 7.16 47.87 -24.29
C GLU A 345 5.98 47.60 -23.35
N GLU A 346 4.84 48.24 -23.59
CA GLU A 346 3.58 48.03 -22.88
C GLU A 346 3.01 46.60 -22.99
N LYS A 347 3.46 45.84 -23.99
CA LYS A 347 3.03 44.45 -24.25
C LYS A 347 3.99 43.43 -23.65
N VAL A 348 5.02 43.89 -22.94
CA VAL A 348 5.96 43.05 -22.21
C VAL A 348 5.67 43.20 -20.72
N LEU A 349 5.19 42.12 -20.12
CA LEU A 349 4.65 42.09 -18.77
C LEU A 349 5.45 41.11 -17.90
N SER A 350 5.54 41.39 -16.61
CA SER A 350 6.06 40.48 -15.60
C SER A 350 4.91 39.71 -14.94
N ASP A 351 4.99 38.37 -14.91
CA ASP A 351 4.09 37.53 -14.12
C ASP A 351 4.65 37.41 -12.69
N VAL A 352 4.05 38.16 -11.77
CA VAL A 352 4.49 38.31 -10.38
C VAL A 352 4.48 36.96 -9.65
N TYR A 353 3.56 36.05 -9.99
CA TYR A 353 3.41 34.78 -9.29
C TYR A 353 4.40 33.72 -9.78
N ARG A 354 4.72 33.73 -11.08
CA ARG A 354 5.58 32.72 -11.69
C ARG A 354 6.99 33.18 -11.98
N GLN A 355 7.30 34.46 -11.71
CA GLN A 355 8.61 35.07 -11.98
C GLN A 355 9.04 34.86 -13.44
N THR A 356 8.08 34.99 -14.36
CA THR A 356 8.27 34.82 -15.81
C THR A 356 7.90 36.08 -16.56
N ILE A 357 8.51 36.29 -17.71
CA ILE A 357 8.22 37.41 -18.61
C ILE A 357 7.17 36.97 -19.62
N VAL A 358 6.14 37.79 -19.82
CA VAL A 358 4.99 37.51 -20.70
C VAL A 358 4.97 38.55 -21.82
N VAL A 359 4.99 38.08 -23.06
CA VAL A 359 4.88 38.93 -24.25
C VAL A 359 3.53 38.70 -24.91
N LEU A 360 2.79 39.79 -25.13
CA LEU A 360 1.53 39.79 -25.87
C LEU A 360 1.80 40.02 -27.36
N GLY A 361 1.68 38.95 -28.15
CA GLY A 361 1.82 38.96 -29.60
C GLY A 361 0.50 39.24 -30.33
N PRO A 362 0.56 39.47 -31.66
CA PRO A 362 -0.63 39.66 -32.50
C PRO A 362 -1.60 38.48 -32.44
N ARG A 363 -2.89 38.71 -32.68
CA ARG A 363 -3.95 37.68 -32.67
C ARG A 363 -3.99 36.90 -31.35
N ASN A 364 -3.96 37.62 -30.22
CA ASN A 364 -4.18 37.02 -28.90
C ASN A 364 -3.13 35.97 -28.50
N ARG A 365 -1.97 35.99 -29.16
CA ARG A 365 -0.84 35.12 -28.82
C ARG A 365 -0.16 35.62 -27.56
N VAL A 366 0.19 34.69 -26.70
CA VAL A 366 0.90 34.96 -25.45
C VAL A 366 2.11 34.06 -25.39
N HIS A 367 3.28 34.66 -25.25
CA HIS A 367 4.55 33.97 -25.16
C HIS A 367 5.11 34.17 -23.76
N VAL A 368 5.52 33.08 -23.13
CA VAL A 368 6.10 33.09 -21.79
C VAL A 368 7.59 32.77 -21.91
N PHE A 369 8.41 33.63 -21.32
CA PHE A 369 9.86 33.52 -21.27
C PHE A 369 10.34 33.44 -19.82
N SER A 370 11.46 32.77 -19.62
CA SER A 370 12.18 32.85 -18.36
C SER A 370 12.81 34.24 -18.21
N HIS A 371 13.21 34.60 -16.99
CA HIS A 371 13.96 35.83 -16.77
C HIS A 371 15.29 35.85 -17.55
N GLN A 372 15.84 34.69 -17.89
CA GLN A 372 17.03 34.54 -18.74
C GLN A 372 16.74 34.71 -20.24
N GLY A 373 15.50 35.01 -20.66
CA GLY A 373 15.14 35.18 -22.08
C GLY A 373 14.89 33.87 -22.83
N ARG A 374 14.87 32.71 -22.15
CA ARG A 374 14.57 31.42 -22.80
C ARG A 374 13.06 31.26 -22.96
N HIS A 375 12.62 30.88 -24.16
CA HIS A 375 11.21 30.61 -24.42
C HIS A 375 10.73 29.37 -23.63
N VAL A 376 9.70 29.55 -22.80
CA VAL A 376 9.12 28.50 -21.95
C VAL A 376 7.91 27.87 -22.64
N THR A 377 6.97 28.69 -23.10
CA THR A 377 5.76 28.22 -23.80
C THR A 377 5.08 29.33 -24.58
N SER A 378 4.28 28.96 -25.58
CA SER A 378 3.34 29.86 -26.27
C SER A 378 1.92 29.33 -26.11
N LEU A 379 0.95 30.22 -26.03
CA LEU A 379 -0.48 29.89 -26.01
C LEU A 379 -1.29 31.02 -26.66
N VAL A 380 -2.58 30.80 -26.90
CA VAL A 380 -3.53 31.82 -27.36
C VAL A 380 -4.54 32.05 -26.23
N LEU A 381 -4.70 33.29 -25.78
CA LEU A 381 -5.70 33.65 -24.75
C LEU A 381 -6.76 34.56 -25.35
N ASP A 382 -8.02 34.35 -25.02
CA ASP A 382 -9.05 35.33 -25.33
C ASP A 382 -8.77 36.68 -24.64
N ALA A 383 -9.34 37.76 -25.20
CA ALA A 383 -9.08 39.12 -24.72
C ALA A 383 -9.54 39.35 -23.27
N GLU A 384 -10.61 38.66 -22.84
CA GLU A 384 -11.16 38.78 -21.49
C GLU A 384 -10.20 38.19 -20.45
N SER A 385 -9.61 37.03 -20.74
CA SER A 385 -8.58 36.37 -19.94
C SER A 385 -7.34 37.24 -19.74
N VAL A 386 -6.91 37.97 -20.77
CA VAL A 386 -5.78 38.92 -20.66
C VAL A 386 -6.16 40.10 -19.77
N GLN A 387 -7.32 40.72 -20.02
CA GLN A 387 -7.81 41.86 -19.24
C GLN A 387 -8.02 41.52 -17.77
N ASN A 388 -8.56 40.33 -17.46
CA ASN A 388 -8.76 39.87 -16.09
C ASN A 388 -7.43 39.69 -15.34
N ARG A 389 -6.35 39.29 -16.01
CA ARG A 389 -5.02 39.14 -15.41
C ARG A 389 -4.35 40.49 -15.15
N LEU A 390 -4.55 41.46 -16.03
CA LEU A 390 -4.12 42.85 -15.84
C LEU A 390 -4.88 43.52 -14.69
N LYS A 391 -6.23 43.42 -14.67
CA LYS A 391 -7.07 43.98 -13.59
C LYS A 391 -6.73 43.42 -12.22
N ARG A 392 -6.42 42.12 -12.13
CA ARG A 392 -6.01 41.46 -10.88
C ARG A 392 -4.53 41.67 -10.53
N GLN A 393 -3.82 42.55 -11.25
CA GLN A 393 -2.39 42.84 -11.07
C GLN A 393 -1.48 41.61 -11.08
N ARG A 394 -1.93 40.52 -11.73
CA ARG A 394 -1.15 39.29 -11.87
C ARG A 394 -0.03 39.48 -12.90
N TRP A 395 -0.33 40.27 -13.93
CA TRP A 395 0.64 40.70 -14.92
C TRP A 395 0.82 42.21 -14.79
N GLN A 396 2.06 42.63 -14.61
CA GLN A 396 2.41 44.03 -14.42
C GLN A 396 3.31 44.49 -15.57
N PRO A 397 3.14 45.72 -16.08
CA PRO A 397 4.07 46.31 -17.04
C PRO A 397 5.50 46.26 -16.50
N MET A 398 6.44 45.92 -17.36
CA MET A 398 7.86 45.96 -17.03
C MET A 398 8.43 47.35 -17.28
N GLU A 399 9.46 47.71 -16.51
CA GLU A 399 10.19 48.96 -16.75
C GLU A 399 10.93 48.91 -18.10
N PRO A 400 11.02 50.02 -18.85
CA PRO A 400 11.65 50.07 -20.18
C PRO A 400 13.08 49.51 -20.21
N GLU A 401 13.86 49.72 -19.14
CA GLU A 401 15.20 49.16 -19.02
C GLU A 401 15.22 47.63 -18.91
N GLU A 402 14.25 47.06 -18.19
CA GLU A 402 14.13 45.61 -18.02
C GLU A 402 13.68 44.94 -19.32
N VAL A 403 12.79 45.59 -20.08
CA VAL A 403 12.38 45.14 -21.41
C VAL A 403 13.57 45.08 -22.37
N ARG A 404 14.43 46.11 -22.38
CA ARG A 404 15.66 46.11 -23.18
C ARG A 404 16.60 44.97 -22.80
N ARG A 405 16.86 44.76 -21.50
CA ARG A 405 17.69 43.64 -21.01
C ARG A 405 17.10 42.28 -21.36
N PHE A 406 15.77 42.15 -21.29
CA PHE A 406 15.08 40.93 -21.72
C PHE A 406 15.27 40.65 -23.21
N ARG A 407 15.05 41.65 -24.08
CA ARG A 407 15.19 41.47 -25.54
C ARG A 407 16.61 41.07 -25.94
N SER A 408 17.64 41.67 -25.33
CA SER A 408 19.03 41.28 -25.57
C SER A 408 19.29 39.81 -25.21
N ARG A 409 18.76 39.34 -24.07
CA ARG A 409 18.87 37.94 -23.63
C ARG A 409 18.08 36.98 -24.52
N ALA A 410 16.88 37.36 -24.95
CA ALA A 410 16.05 36.56 -25.84
C ALA A 410 16.68 36.42 -27.24
N ALA A 411 17.28 37.49 -27.78
CA ALA A 411 18.00 37.46 -29.04
C ALA A 411 19.22 36.53 -29.00
N ALA A 412 20.03 36.60 -27.94
CA ALA A 412 21.21 35.76 -27.76
C ALA A 412 20.87 34.25 -27.76
N HIS A 413 19.78 33.87 -27.10
CA HIS A 413 19.31 32.48 -27.10
C HIS A 413 18.58 32.05 -28.39
N GLY A 414 18.12 33.01 -29.20
CA GLY A 414 17.57 32.75 -30.52
C GLY A 414 18.64 32.32 -31.52
N SER A 415 19.78 33.03 -31.53
CA SER A 415 20.91 32.75 -32.43
C SER A 415 21.59 31.41 -32.15
N GLU A 416 21.65 30.97 -30.89
CA GLU A 416 22.21 29.65 -30.52
C GLU A 416 21.37 28.48 -31.10
N ARG A 417 20.05 28.65 -31.25
CA ARG A 417 19.16 27.60 -31.77
C ARG A 417 19.09 27.54 -33.30
N GLU A 418 19.29 28.66 -34.00
CA GLU A 418 19.35 28.66 -35.48
C GLU A 418 20.68 28.07 -35.99
N GLY A 419 21.78 28.22 -35.24
CA GLY A 419 23.06 27.57 -35.54
C GLY A 419 23.02 26.03 -35.43
N ASP A 420 22.32 25.48 -34.43
CA ASP A 420 22.13 24.04 -34.26
C ASP A 420 21.18 23.42 -35.32
N LEU A 421 20.22 24.20 -35.83
CA LEU A 421 19.25 23.73 -36.83
C LEU A 421 19.82 23.77 -38.26
N SER A 422 20.75 24.68 -38.58
CA SER A 422 21.42 24.67 -39.90
C SER A 422 22.47 23.56 -40.00
N ALA A 423 23.20 23.26 -38.92
CA ALA A 423 24.16 22.15 -38.87
C ALA A 423 23.48 20.77 -39.03
N GLY A 424 22.23 20.63 -38.57
CA GLY A 424 21.44 19.39 -38.73
C GLY A 424 20.87 19.18 -40.15
N GLN A 425 20.71 20.22 -40.96
CA GLN A 425 20.15 20.10 -42.31
C GLN A 425 21.20 19.75 -43.38
N GLU A 426 22.48 20.07 -43.17
CA GLU A 426 23.57 19.61 -44.05
C GLU A 426 23.91 18.12 -43.84
N ALA A 427 23.70 17.57 -42.64
CA ALA A 427 23.94 16.15 -42.35
C ALA A 427 22.86 15.18 -42.90
N THR A 428 21.77 15.70 -43.47
CA THR A 428 20.68 14.87 -44.04
C THR A 428 20.69 14.87 -45.58
N ARG A 429 21.72 15.46 -46.22
CA ARG A 429 21.89 15.50 -47.68
C ARG A 429 23.28 15.04 -48.15
N ALA A 430 24.04 14.35 -47.30
CA ALA A 430 25.27 13.65 -47.68
C ALA A 430 25.06 12.13 -47.62
#